data_AF-A0ABD1YFM7-F1
#
_entry.id   AF-A0ABD1YFM7-F1
#
_cell.length_a   1.000
_cell.length_b   1.000
_cell.length_c   1.000
_cell.angle_alpha   90.00
_cell.angle_beta   90.00
_cell.angle_gamma   90.00
#
_symmetry.space_group_name_H-M   'P 1'
#
loop_
_entity.id
_entity.type
_entity.pdbx_description
1 polymer ?
#
loop_
_entity_poly.entity_id
_entity_poly.type
_entity_poly.pdbx_seq_one_letter_code
_entity_poly.pdbx_strand_id
1 'polypeptide(L)'
;MANFGYDPLNYEYLRQLPVQDLFLDCLTEPNEKLVKFAVGGISNCCPDPANAAVSVSSGGIPLLISCLSSPVENTVLSTVTNLYYLCTPSTRKEILIPQVIEAIRAWLLLRTVGFGTMQQLVLEDISCILKNARSSVKVGSWTKKSMP
;
A
#
# COMPACT_ATOMS: atom_id res chain seq x y z
N MET A 1 -10.03 15.65 10.46
CA MET A 1 -11.39 15.72 9.87
C MET A 1 -11.65 14.52 8.97
N ALA A 2 -11.44 13.28 9.46
CA ALA A 2 -11.44 12.06 8.66
C ALA A 2 -12.73 11.21 8.77
N ASN A 3 -13.87 11.83 9.13
CA ASN A 3 -15.13 11.11 9.36
C ASN A 3 -15.99 10.89 8.11
N PHE A 4 -15.71 11.59 6.99
CA PHE A 4 -16.57 11.51 5.79
C PHE A 4 -16.30 10.30 4.91
N GLY A 5 -15.07 9.78 4.92
CA GLY A 5 -14.62 8.74 4.00
C GLY A 5 -14.90 7.31 4.44
N TYR A 6 -15.67 7.07 5.50
CA TYR A 6 -16.06 5.72 5.93
C TYR A 6 -17.51 5.38 5.62
N ASP A 7 -18.32 6.38 5.25
CA ASP A 7 -19.74 6.17 4.93
C ASP A 7 -19.86 5.70 3.46
N PRO A 8 -20.39 4.49 3.20
CA PRO A 8 -20.58 4.00 1.84
C PRO A 8 -21.45 4.91 0.97
N LEU A 9 -22.36 5.68 1.58
CA LEU A 9 -23.17 6.68 0.86
C LEU A 9 -22.31 7.78 0.23
N ASN A 10 -21.18 8.12 0.85
CA ASN A 10 -20.28 9.14 0.33
C ASN A 10 -19.37 8.61 -0.78
N TYR A 11 -19.23 7.30 -0.95
CA TYR A 11 -18.31 6.75 -1.96
C TYR A 11 -18.71 7.09 -3.38
N GLU A 12 -20.01 7.12 -3.67
CA GLU A 12 -20.48 7.51 -4.99
C GLU A 12 -20.17 8.98 -5.29
N TYR A 13 -20.39 9.87 -4.33
CA TYR A 13 -20.03 11.29 -4.46
C TYR A 13 -18.52 11.51 -4.51
N LEU A 14 -17.74 10.78 -3.70
CA LEU A 14 -16.28 10.84 -3.69
C LEU A 14 -15.66 10.30 -4.98
N ARG A 15 -16.33 9.40 -5.70
CA ARG A 15 -15.92 8.96 -7.05
C ARG A 15 -16.32 9.95 -8.15
N GLN A 16 -17.39 10.72 -7.94
CA GLN A 16 -17.78 11.80 -8.86
C GLN A 16 -16.90 13.04 -8.73
N LEU A 17 -16.26 13.22 -7.57
CA LEU A 17 -15.28 14.27 -7.33
C LEU A 17 -13.86 13.76 -7.62
N PRO A 18 -12.95 14.55 -8.22
CA PRO A 18 -11.56 14.16 -8.46
C PRO A 18 -10.70 14.17 -7.17
N VAL A 19 -11.30 13.79 -6.04
CA VAL A 19 -10.67 13.88 -4.71
C VAL A 19 -9.54 12.88 -4.55
N GLN A 20 -9.64 11.70 -5.20
CA GLN A 20 -8.59 10.69 -5.17
C GLN A 20 -7.38 11.14 -5.98
N ASP A 21 -7.61 11.72 -7.16
CA ASP A 21 -6.53 12.30 -7.97
C ASP A 21 -5.85 13.45 -7.23
N LEU A 22 -6.62 14.32 -6.55
CA LEU A 22 -6.07 15.38 -5.70
C LEU A 22 -5.20 14.83 -4.55
N PHE A 23 -5.60 13.72 -3.91
CA PHE A 23 -4.75 13.07 -2.92
C PHE A 23 -3.46 12.54 -3.55
N LEU A 24 -3.52 11.95 -4.75
CA LEU A 24 -2.34 11.45 -5.44
C LEU A 24 -1.37 12.58 -5.80
N ASP A 25 -1.87 13.72 -6.29
CA ASP A 25 -1.05 14.91 -6.57
C ASP A 25 -0.31 15.36 -5.29
N CYS A 26 -1.01 15.38 -4.16
CA CYS A 26 -0.47 15.77 -2.87
C CYS A 26 0.62 14.83 -2.33
N LEU A 27 0.79 13.62 -2.87
CA LEU A 27 1.89 12.71 -2.48
C LEU A 27 3.26 13.19 -2.97
N THR A 28 3.27 14.05 -4.00
CA THR A 28 4.50 14.59 -4.59
C THR A 28 4.90 15.96 -4.04
N GLU A 29 4.04 16.55 -3.20
CA GLU A 29 4.27 17.86 -2.60
C GLU A 29 5.43 17.83 -1.59
N PRO A 30 6.24 18.90 -1.50
CA PRO A 30 7.34 18.96 -0.54
C PRO A 30 6.87 19.07 0.93
N ASN A 31 5.58 19.35 1.14
CA ASN A 31 5.02 19.51 2.47
C ASN A 31 4.59 18.16 3.06
N GLU A 32 5.40 17.61 3.96
CA GLU A 32 5.14 16.35 4.67
C GLU A 32 3.77 16.28 5.36
N LYS A 33 3.18 17.42 5.76
CA LYS A 33 1.82 17.43 6.31
C LYS A 33 0.79 17.11 5.23
N LEU A 34 0.93 17.68 4.04
CA LEU A 34 0.04 17.39 2.91
C LEU A 34 0.15 15.93 2.49
N VAL A 35 1.39 15.42 2.36
CA VAL A 35 1.64 14.00 2.06
C VAL A 35 0.98 13.11 3.11
N LYS A 36 1.20 13.37 4.41
CA LYS A 36 0.56 12.61 5.49
C LYS A 36 -0.97 12.61 5.41
N PHE A 37 -1.58 13.76 5.14
CA PHE A 37 -3.04 13.85 5.01
C PHE A 37 -3.54 13.13 3.77
N ALA A 38 -2.82 13.21 2.66
CA ALA A 38 -3.16 12.55 1.41
C ALA A 38 -3.10 11.02 1.55
N VAL A 39 -1.99 10.46 2.07
CA VAL A 39 -1.88 9.00 2.30
C VAL A 39 -2.99 8.52 3.24
N GLY A 40 -3.28 9.27 4.31
CA GLY A 40 -4.38 8.95 5.22
C GLY A 40 -5.76 9.06 4.58
N GLY A 41 -5.97 10.01 3.66
CA GLY A 41 -7.18 10.15 2.85
C GLY A 41 -7.41 8.92 1.97
N ILE A 42 -6.37 8.52 1.23
CA ILE A 42 -6.36 7.30 0.40
C ILE A 42 -6.69 6.07 1.26
N SER A 43 -6.11 5.96 2.46
CA SER A 43 -6.38 4.84 3.39
C SER A 43 -7.83 4.74 3.85
N ASN A 44 -8.58 5.84 3.84
CA ASN A 44 -10.00 5.79 4.16
C ASN A 44 -10.83 5.35 2.93
N CYS A 45 -10.34 5.59 1.71
CA CYS A 45 -11.06 5.25 0.48
C CYS A 45 -10.82 3.81 0.01
N CYS A 46 -9.58 3.32 0.08
CA CYS A 46 -9.17 2.02 -0.47
C CYS A 46 -9.77 0.74 0.18
N PRO A 47 -10.39 0.75 1.38
CA PRO A 47 -11.17 -0.40 1.84
C PRO A 47 -12.32 -0.77 0.88
N ASP A 48 -12.82 0.19 0.10
CA ASP A 48 -13.78 -0.05 -0.99
C ASP A 48 -13.07 -0.45 -2.29
N PRO A 49 -13.39 -1.63 -2.89
CA PRO A 49 -12.70 -2.10 -4.08
C PRO A 49 -12.81 -1.19 -5.30
N ALA A 50 -13.93 -0.45 -5.45
CA ALA A 50 -14.09 0.46 -6.59
C ALA A 50 -13.18 1.69 -6.44
N ASN A 51 -13.04 2.22 -5.22
CA ASN A 51 -12.09 3.29 -4.91
C ASN A 51 -10.63 2.82 -5.04
N ALA A 52 -10.32 1.60 -4.60
CA ALA A 52 -9.01 1.00 -4.79
C ALA A 52 -8.65 0.90 -6.29
N ALA A 53 -9.60 0.48 -7.13
CA ALA A 53 -9.41 0.39 -8.57
C ALA A 53 -9.10 1.76 -9.20
N VAL A 54 -9.81 2.82 -8.78
CA VAL A 54 -9.54 4.20 -9.23
C VAL A 54 -8.11 4.62 -8.86
N SER A 55 -7.72 4.42 -7.60
CA SER A 55 -6.36 4.74 -7.12
C SER A 55 -5.26 4.00 -7.90
N VAL A 56 -5.51 2.75 -8.30
CA VAL A 56 -4.58 1.98 -9.16
C VAL A 56 -4.56 2.57 -10.58
N SER A 57 -5.72 2.83 -11.18
CA SER A 57 -5.80 3.35 -12.55
C SER A 57 -5.19 4.74 -12.70
N SER A 58 -5.21 5.55 -11.63
CA SER A 58 -4.58 6.89 -11.59
C SER A 58 -3.07 6.84 -11.27
N GLY A 59 -2.44 5.65 -11.24
CA GLY A 59 -1.01 5.52 -11.02
C GLY A 59 -0.57 5.67 -9.55
N GLY A 60 -1.45 5.37 -8.59
CA GLY A 60 -1.17 5.55 -7.17
C GLY A 60 -0.12 4.61 -6.58
N ILE A 61 0.09 3.42 -7.16
CA ILE A 61 1.06 2.43 -6.64
C ILE A 61 2.50 2.98 -6.59
N PRO A 62 3.11 3.49 -7.69
CA PRO A 62 4.47 4.01 -7.64
C PRO A 62 4.61 5.22 -6.70
N LEU A 63 3.59 6.08 -6.62
CA LEU A 63 3.57 7.22 -5.71
C LEU A 63 3.58 6.76 -4.25
N LEU A 64 2.72 5.79 -3.90
CA LEU A 64 2.71 5.20 -2.57
C LEU A 64 4.05 4.51 -2.25
N ILE A 65 4.61 3.73 -3.17
CA ILE A 65 5.94 3.11 -2.96
C ILE A 65 7.01 4.16 -2.61
N SER A 66 6.99 5.34 -3.24
CA SER A 66 7.93 6.42 -2.92
C SER A 66 7.80 6.92 -1.46
N CYS A 67 6.59 6.90 -0.91
CA CYS A 67 6.31 7.31 0.47
C CYS A 67 6.87 6.36 1.53
N LEU A 68 7.33 5.15 1.16
CA LEU A 68 8.02 4.23 2.10
C LEU A 68 9.35 4.82 2.61
N SER A 69 9.94 5.76 1.87
CA SER A 69 11.15 6.48 2.26
C SER A 69 10.88 7.72 3.11
N SER A 70 9.61 8.02 3.44
CA SER A 70 9.25 9.21 4.23
C SER A 70 9.86 9.15 5.63
N PRO A 71 10.36 10.27 6.17
CA PRO A 71 10.82 10.35 7.56
C PRO A 71 9.65 10.29 8.55
N VAL A 72 8.40 10.46 8.08
CA VAL A 72 7.20 10.48 8.92
C VAL A 72 6.66 9.06 9.05
N GLU A 73 6.79 8.50 10.25
CA GLU A 73 6.40 7.13 10.55
C GLU A 73 4.95 6.79 10.17
N ASN A 74 4.01 7.68 10.49
CA ASN A 74 2.60 7.49 10.14
C ASN A 74 2.37 7.45 8.62
N THR A 75 3.16 8.21 7.85
CA THR A 75 3.09 8.20 6.38
C THR A 75 3.51 6.83 5.86
N VAL A 76 4.62 6.28 6.37
CA VAL A 76 5.06 4.93 5.99
C VAL A 76 4.04 3.88 6.39
N LEU A 77 3.51 3.93 7.62
CA LEU A 77 2.49 2.97 8.07
C LEU A 77 1.23 3.01 7.18
N SER A 78 0.67 4.20 6.95
CA SER A 78 -0.52 4.34 6.09
C SER A 78 -0.23 3.95 4.64
N THR A 79 1.00 4.18 4.16
CA THR A 79 1.45 3.71 2.85
C THR A 79 1.40 2.19 2.77
N VAL A 80 1.95 1.50 3.77
CA VAL A 80 1.91 0.03 3.78
C VAL A 80 0.48 -0.50 3.85
N THR A 81 -0.40 0.15 4.62
CA THR A 81 -1.84 -0.16 4.66
C THR A 81 -2.51 0.05 3.30
N ASN A 82 -2.19 1.12 2.57
CA ASN A 82 -2.70 1.33 1.21
C ASN A 82 -2.20 0.23 0.27
N LEU A 83 -0.91 -0.09 0.29
CA LEU A 83 -0.34 -1.17 -0.52
C LEU A 83 -0.99 -2.53 -0.21
N TYR A 84 -1.41 -2.77 1.04
CA TYR A 84 -2.22 -3.93 1.43
C TYR A 84 -3.56 -3.94 0.66
N TYR A 85 -4.34 -2.86 0.71
CA TYR A 85 -5.64 -2.80 0.03
C TYR A 85 -5.51 -2.87 -1.50
N LEU A 86 -4.45 -2.28 -2.04
CA LEU A 86 -4.18 -2.28 -3.48
C LEU A 86 -3.56 -3.59 -3.97
N CYS A 87 -3.18 -4.53 -3.10
CA CYS A 87 -2.55 -5.79 -3.48
C CYS A 87 -3.57 -6.82 -3.98
N THR A 88 -3.89 -6.73 -5.27
CA THR A 88 -4.79 -7.65 -5.99
C THR A 88 -3.99 -8.61 -6.88
N PRO A 89 -4.57 -9.67 -7.45
CA PRO A 89 -3.87 -10.53 -8.41
C PRO A 89 -3.21 -9.77 -9.57
N SER A 90 -3.81 -8.67 -10.03
CA SER A 90 -3.33 -7.86 -11.15
C SER A 90 -2.16 -6.94 -10.78
N THR A 91 -2.14 -6.41 -9.56
CA THR A 91 -1.14 -5.43 -9.08
C THR A 91 -0.02 -6.06 -8.25
N ARG A 92 -0.18 -7.33 -7.85
CA ARG A 92 0.77 -8.07 -7.01
C ARG A 92 2.22 -8.01 -7.51
N LYS A 93 2.43 -8.13 -8.82
CA LYS A 93 3.78 -8.15 -9.41
C LYS A 93 4.53 -6.82 -9.28
N GLU A 94 3.78 -5.73 -9.14
CA GLU A 94 4.33 -4.38 -8.96
C GLU A 94 4.59 -4.10 -7.48
N ILE A 95 3.66 -4.49 -6.61
CA ILE A 95 3.73 -4.21 -5.16
C ILE A 95 4.70 -5.16 -4.44
N LEU A 96 4.77 -6.44 -4.83
CA LEU A 96 5.58 -7.46 -4.15
C LEU A 96 6.96 -7.64 -4.78
N ILE A 97 7.54 -6.58 -5.35
CA ILE A 97 8.93 -6.62 -5.80
C ILE A 97 9.89 -6.65 -4.60
N PRO A 98 11.07 -7.27 -4.73
CA PRO A 98 12.02 -7.40 -3.62
C PRO A 98 12.35 -6.07 -2.94
N GLN A 99 12.49 -4.99 -3.70
CA GLN A 99 12.84 -3.66 -3.19
C GLN A 99 11.79 -3.12 -2.21
N VAL A 100 10.51 -3.26 -2.55
CA VAL A 100 9.39 -2.81 -1.70
C VAL A 100 9.32 -3.67 -0.44
N ILE A 101 9.46 -4.99 -0.60
CA ILE A 101 9.44 -5.94 0.52
C ILE A 101 10.56 -5.62 1.52
N GLU A 102 11.79 -5.41 1.04
CA GLU A 102 12.92 -5.11 1.91
C GLU A 102 12.80 -3.73 2.56
N ALA A 103 12.27 -2.72 1.86
CA ALA A 103 12.00 -1.42 2.46
C ALA A 103 11.00 -1.52 3.63
N ILE A 104 9.91 -2.27 3.44
CA ILE A 104 8.93 -2.53 4.49
C ILE A 104 9.58 -3.28 5.66
N ARG A 105 10.30 -4.38 5.39
CA ARG A 105 10.99 -5.14 6.45
C ARG A 105 11.98 -4.31 7.23
N ALA A 106 12.80 -3.51 6.56
CA ALA A 106 13.77 -2.63 7.21
C ALA A 106 13.06 -1.63 8.13
N TRP A 107 11.96 -1.02 7.67
CA TRP A 107 11.15 -0.14 8.49
C TRP A 107 10.57 -0.86 9.71
N LEU A 108 10.11 -2.12 9.57
CA LEU A 108 9.60 -2.92 10.69
C LEU A 108 10.67 -3.25 11.73
N LEU A 109 11.86 -3.64 11.29
CA LEU A 109 12.98 -3.98 12.19
C LEU A 109 13.43 -2.79 13.03
N LEU A 110 13.35 -1.58 12.50
CA LEU A 110 13.65 -0.35 13.23
C LEU A 110 12.62 -0.03 14.34
N ARG A 111 11.48 -0.73 14.37
CA ARG A 111 10.31 -0.36 15.17
C ARG A 111 9.84 -1.48 16.13
N THR A 112 10.65 -2.51 16.36
CA THR A 112 10.29 -3.66 17.22
C THR A 112 10.20 -3.35 18.72
N VAL A 113 10.05 -2.07 19.11
CA VAL A 113 9.80 -1.65 20.48
C VAL A 113 8.70 -0.59 20.48
N GLY A 114 7.47 -0.98 20.84
CA GLY A 114 6.43 -0.02 21.27
C GLY A 114 5.21 0.22 20.37
N PHE A 115 4.94 -0.59 19.35
CA PHE A 115 3.66 -0.49 18.63
C PHE A 115 2.47 -0.98 19.47
N GLY A 116 1.32 -0.32 19.31
CA GLY A 116 0.06 -0.80 19.87
C GLY A 116 -0.47 -2.01 19.11
N THR A 117 -1.38 -2.77 19.73
CA THR A 117 -1.96 -4.03 19.20
C THR A 117 -2.48 -3.94 17.77
N MET A 118 -3.01 -2.78 17.36
CA MET A 118 -3.58 -2.57 16.02
C MET A 118 -2.51 -2.40 14.94
N GLN A 119 -1.40 -1.73 15.24
CA GLN A 119 -0.24 -1.69 14.33
C GLN A 119 0.38 -3.09 14.22
N GLN A 120 0.47 -3.82 15.34
CA GLN A 120 0.99 -5.18 15.38
C GLN A 120 0.18 -6.15 14.48
N LEU A 121 -1.15 -6.04 14.47
CA LEU A 121 -2.02 -6.83 13.58
C LEU A 121 -1.75 -6.52 12.10
N VAL A 122 -1.60 -5.23 11.74
CA VAL A 122 -1.20 -4.84 10.38
C VAL A 122 0.16 -5.46 10.02
N LEU A 123 1.12 -5.51 10.95
CA LEU A 123 2.42 -6.17 10.72
C LEU A 123 2.30 -7.69 10.54
N GLU A 124 1.42 -8.34 11.29
CA GLU A 124 1.15 -9.77 11.16
C GLU A 124 0.49 -10.10 9.81
N ASP A 125 -0.46 -9.26 9.36
CA ASP A 125 -1.11 -9.40 8.05
C ASP A 125 -0.16 -9.07 6.89
N ILE A 126 0.71 -8.07 7.01
CA ILE A 126 1.79 -7.79 6.06
C ILE A 126 2.78 -8.96 6.01
N SER A 127 3.16 -9.52 7.16
CA SER A 127 3.99 -10.73 7.24
C SER A 127 3.29 -11.92 6.57
N CYS A 128 1.96 -12.03 6.68
CA CYS A 128 1.14 -13.00 5.97
C CYS A 128 1.16 -12.76 4.44
N ILE A 129 1.10 -11.52 3.97
CA ILE A 129 1.28 -11.15 2.56
C ILE A 129 2.66 -11.61 2.05
N LEU A 130 3.73 -11.36 2.82
CA LEU A 130 5.08 -11.80 2.48
C LEU A 130 5.21 -13.33 2.44
N LYS A 131 4.49 -14.05 3.31
CA LYS A 131 4.46 -15.53 3.33
C LYS A 131 3.64 -16.12 2.17
N ASN A 132 2.51 -15.51 1.80
CA ASN A 132 1.65 -15.93 0.69
C ASN A 132 2.22 -15.57 -0.69
N ALA A 133 3.11 -14.58 -0.78
CA ALA A 133 3.91 -14.33 -1.97
C ALA A 133 4.81 -15.54 -2.30
N ARG A 134 5.35 -16.21 -1.27
CA ARG A 134 6.25 -17.37 -1.39
C ARG A 134 5.55 -18.61 -1.94
N SER A 135 4.26 -18.81 -1.64
CA SER A 135 3.46 -19.94 -2.14
C SER A 135 2.96 -19.74 -3.58
N SER A 136 2.98 -18.50 -4.09
CA SER A 136 2.63 -18.18 -5.48
C SER A 136 3.83 -18.23 -6.43
N VAL A 137 5.06 -18.18 -5.91
CA VAL A 137 6.28 -18.49 -6.66
C VAL A 137 6.52 -19.99 -6.57
N LYS A 138 5.75 -20.79 -7.32
CA LYS A 138 6.22 -22.14 -7.66
C LYS A 138 7.49 -21.96 -8.47
N VAL A 139 8.60 -22.39 -7.89
CA VAL A 139 9.89 -22.58 -8.55
C VAL A 139 9.62 -23.34 -9.84
N GLY A 140 9.72 -22.63 -10.98
CA GLY A 140 9.77 -23.24 -12.29
C GLY A 140 11.02 -24.11 -12.32
N SER A 141 10.83 -25.41 -12.15
CA SER A 141 11.84 -26.44 -12.30
C SER A 141 12.35 -26.45 -13.73
N TRP A 142 13.41 -25.70 -14.02
CA TRP A 142 14.28 -25.99 -15.16
C TRP A 142 15.34 -26.99 -14.68
N THR A 143 14.94 -28.26 -14.60
CA THR A 143 15.91 -29.35 -14.50
C THR A 143 16.65 -29.44 -15.82
N LYS A 144 17.97 -29.18 -15.79
CA LYS A 144 18.91 -29.54 -16.84
C LYS A 144 18.75 -31.01 -17.24
N LYS A 145 18.81 -31.27 -18.55
CA LYS A 145 19.31 -32.47 -19.30
C LYS A 145 18.39 -32.69 -20.51
N SER A 146 18.84 -32.94 -21.73
CA SER A 146 20.16 -33.25 -22.28
C SER A 146 20.00 -33.26 -23.81
N MET A 147 21.02 -32.81 -24.54
CA MET A 147 21.20 -33.18 -25.96
C MET A 147 21.17 -34.71 -26.10
N PRO A 148 20.51 -35.20 -27.15
CA PRO A 148 21.21 -36.02 -28.14
C PRO A 148 21.42 -35.27 -29.46
#